data_AF-A0A914ECI9-F1
#
_entry.id   AF-A0A914ECI9-F1
#
_cell.length_a   1.000
_cell.length_b   1.000
_cell.length_c   1.000
_cell.angle_alpha   90.00
_cell.angle_beta   90.00
_cell.angle_gamma   90.00
#
_symmetry.space_group_name_H-M   'P 1'
#
loop_
_entity.id
_entity.type
_entity.pdbx_description
1 polymer ?
#
loop_
_entity_poly.entity_id
_entity_poly.type
_entity_poly.pdbx_seq_one_letter_code
_entity_poly.pdbx_strand_id
1 'polypeptide(L)'
;MAYNIMVAVGLMDLYTLTGDMMMGLQLLFDADFGFVYEKITGGLISGGFQGMVIFSILLTINRSNSIMGYLDWIISDAEKFWKVLTKP
;
A
#
# COMPACT_ATOMS: atom_id res chain seq x y z
N MET A 1 0.63 6.84 10.80
CA MET A 1 0.16 5.55 10.27
C MET A 1 0.27 5.47 8.74
N ALA A 2 -0.34 6.39 7.98
CA ALA A 2 -0.22 6.42 6.50
C ALA A 2 1.22 6.39 5.97
N TYR A 3 2.12 7.19 6.57
CA TYR A 3 3.54 7.23 6.19
C TYR A 3 4.21 5.86 6.27
N ASN A 4 4.03 5.12 7.38
CA ASN A 4 4.62 3.79 7.54
C ASN A 4 4.08 2.80 6.50
N ILE A 5 2.81 2.92 6.14
CA ILE A 5 2.19 2.10 5.08
C ILE A 5 2.82 2.43 3.71
N MET A 6 3.03 3.71 3.41
CA MET A 6 3.71 4.14 2.17
C MET A 6 5.16 3.65 2.10
N VAL A 7 5.91 3.71 3.21
CA VAL A 7 7.26 3.14 3.29
C VAL A 7 7.22 1.63 3.01
N ALA A 8 6.25 0.92 3.58
CA ALA A 8 6.08 -0.51 3.33
C ALA A 8 5.76 -0.81 1.85
N VAL A 9 4.90 -0.01 1.20
CA VAL A 9 4.66 -0.12 -0.25
C VAL A 9 5.97 0.06 -1.04
N GLY A 10 6.78 1.07 -0.71
CA GLY A 10 8.07 1.28 -1.36
C GLY A 10 9.05 0.13 -1.17
N LEU A 11 9.07 -0.51 0.00
CA LEU A 11 9.89 -1.70 0.24
C LEU A 11 9.42 -2.90 -0.60
N MET A 12 8.10 -3.06 -0.77
CA MET A 12 7.55 -4.12 -1.62
C MET A 12 7.92 -3.93 -3.09
N ASP A 13 7.92 -2.68 -3.58
CA ASP A 13 8.38 -2.34 -4.93
C ASP A 13 9.86 -2.69 -5.13
N LEU A 14 10.71 -2.38 -4.15
CA LEU A 14 12.11 -2.77 -4.18
C LEU A 14 12.30 -4.30 -4.20
N TYR A 15 11.49 -5.05 -3.45
CA TYR A 15 11.55 -6.52 -3.48
C TYR A 15 11.14 -7.11 -4.82
N THR A 16 10.03 -6.62 -5.41
CA THR A 16 9.61 -7.05 -6.74
C THR A 16 10.65 -6.69 -7.80
N LEU A 17 11.14 -5.46 -7.79
CA LEU A 17 12.19 -5.00 -8.71
C LEU A 17 13.47 -5.85 -8.61
N THR A 18 13.88 -6.19 -7.39
CA THR A 18 15.06 -7.04 -7.17
C THR A 18 14.86 -8.42 -7.81
N GLY A 19 13.69 -9.03 -7.61
CA GLY A 19 13.34 -10.30 -8.24
C GLY A 19 13.29 -10.20 -9.78
N ASP A 20 12.66 -9.16 -10.33
CA ASP A 20 12.55 -8.94 -11.77
C ASP A 20 13.93 -8.72 -12.41
N MET A 21 14.83 -7.99 -11.74
CA MET A 21 16.21 -7.80 -12.22
C MET A 21 17.00 -9.10 -12.23
N MET A 22 16.84 -9.94 -11.20
CA MET A 22 17.50 -11.25 -11.14
C MET A 22 17.01 -12.18 -12.26
N MET A 23 15.69 -12.22 -12.50
CA MET A 23 15.11 -12.98 -13.60
C MET A 23 15.54 -12.41 -14.97
N GLY A 24 15.58 -11.09 -15.11
CA GLY A 24 16.05 -10.43 -16.33
C GLY A 24 17.51 -10.73 -16.65
N LEU A 25 18.38 -10.75 -15.64
CA LEU A 25 19.78 -11.17 -15.79
C LEU A 25 19.89 -12.64 -16.22
N GLN A 26 19.06 -13.52 -15.64
CA GLN A 26 19.02 -14.94 -16.02
C GLN A 26 18.73 -15.10 -17.51
N LEU A 27 17.69 -14.40 -17.99
CA LEU A 27 17.27 -14.42 -19.39
C LEU A 27 18.31 -13.78 -20.33
N LEU A 28 18.98 -12.70 -19.90
CA LEU A 28 19.96 -11.98 -20.72
C LEU A 28 21.23 -12.80 -20.97
N PHE A 29 21.67 -13.56 -19.97
CA PHE A 29 22.93 -14.31 -20.02
C PHE A 29 22.73 -15.81 -20.28
N ASP A 30 21.50 -16.27 -20.50
CA ASP A 30 21.13 -17.69 -20.57
C ASP A 30 21.76 -18.49 -19.40
N ALA A 31 21.73 -17.87 -18.22
CA ALA A 31 22.43 -18.36 -17.04
C ALA A 31 21.55 -19.35 -16.28
N ASP A 32 22.11 -20.49 -15.87
CA ASP A 32 21.46 -21.39 -14.93
C ASP A 32 21.85 -21.01 -13.50
N PHE A 33 20.97 -20.28 -12.80
CA PHE A 33 21.18 -19.92 -11.40
C PHE A 33 20.83 -21.05 -10.43
N GLY A 34 20.28 -22.16 -10.92
CA GLY A 34 19.86 -23.30 -10.11
C GLY A 34 18.58 -23.07 -9.32
N PHE A 35 17.95 -24.18 -8.92
CA PHE A 35 16.61 -24.23 -8.33
C PHE A 35 16.39 -23.32 -7.11
N VAL A 36 17.39 -23.16 -6.25
CA VAL A 36 17.27 -22.35 -5.02
C VAL A 36 17.13 -20.86 -5.37
N TYR A 37 17.92 -20.38 -6.33
CA TYR A 37 17.86 -18.98 -6.78
C TYR A 37 16.57 -18.67 -7.48
N GLU A 38 16.06 -19.58 -8.32
CA GLU A 38 14.77 -19.40 -8.99
C GLU A 38 13.61 -19.32 -7.99
N LYS A 39 13.63 -20.16 -6.94
CA LYS A 39 12.66 -20.08 -5.86
C LYS A 39 12.71 -18.77 -5.08
N ILE A 40 13.91 -18.27 -4.77
CA ILE A 40 14.08 -16.99 -4.09
C ILE A 40 13.55 -15.86 -4.99
N THR A 41 13.91 -15.88 -6.27
CA THR A 41 13.50 -14.87 -7.26
C THR A 41 11.98 -14.83 -7.40
N GLY A 42 11.33 -15.98 -7.63
CA GLY A 42 9.87 -16.06 -7.68
C GLY A 42 9.21 -15.67 -6.34
N GLY A 43 9.85 -15.99 -5.21
CA GLY A 43 9.41 -15.58 -3.88
C GLY A 43 9.44 -14.06 -3.68
N LEU A 44 10.49 -13.38 -4.16
CA LEU A 44 10.62 -11.93 -4.11
C LEU A 44 9.57 -11.22 -4.97
N ILE A 45 9.37 -11.68 -6.20
CA ILE A 45 8.37 -11.12 -7.12
C ILE A 45 6.96 -11.29 -6.52
N SER A 46 6.61 -12.53 -6.15
CA SER A 46 5.27 -12.84 -5.64
C SER A 46 4.99 -12.19 -4.28
N GLY A 47 5.95 -12.23 -3.36
CA GLY A 47 5.84 -11.64 -2.03
C GLY A 47 5.75 -10.11 -2.10
N GLY A 48 6.57 -9.47 -2.93
CA GLY A 48 6.51 -8.03 -3.16
C GLY A 48 5.16 -7.62 -3.76
N PHE A 49 4.66 -8.35 -4.77
CA PHE A 49 3.34 -8.05 -5.37
C PHE A 49 2.19 -8.20 -4.36
N GLN A 50 2.14 -9.31 -3.61
CA GLN A 50 1.13 -9.52 -2.58
C GLN A 50 1.20 -8.43 -1.50
N GLY A 51 2.40 -8.06 -1.07
CA GLY A 51 2.62 -6.98 -0.13
C GLY A 51 2.11 -5.64 -0.66
N MET A 52 2.40 -5.28 -1.91
CA MET A 52 1.87 -4.06 -2.53
C MET A 52 0.34 -4.00 -2.48
N VAL A 53 -0.34 -5.10 -2.83
CA VAL A 53 -1.80 -5.18 -2.78
C VAL A 53 -2.30 -4.95 -1.35
N ILE A 54 -1.74 -5.67 -0.37
CA ILE A 54 -2.15 -5.58 1.04
C ILE A 54 -1.96 -4.16 1.57
N PHE A 55 -0.77 -3.57 1.39
CA PHE A 55 -0.48 -2.24 1.91
C PHE A 55 -1.27 -1.14 1.19
N SER A 56 -1.60 -1.31 -0.10
CA SER A 56 -2.48 -0.39 -0.82
C SER A 56 -3.91 -0.40 -0.28
N ILE A 57 -4.43 -1.59 0.06
CA ILE A 57 -5.73 -1.72 0.74
C ILE A 57 -5.69 -1.04 2.11
N LEU A 58 -4.64 -1.29 2.90
CA LEU A 58 -4.48 -0.64 4.21
C LEU A 58 -4.39 0.88 4.11
N LEU A 59 -3.68 1.40 3.09
CA LEU A 59 -3.60 2.85 2.84
C LEU A 59 -4.97 3.42 2.51
N THR A 60 -5.75 2.72 1.67
CA THR A 60 -7.11 3.11 1.30
C THR A 60 -8.01 3.17 2.53
N ILE A 61 -8.00 2.13 3.38
CA ILE A 61 -8.76 2.10 4.63
C ILE A 61 -8.34 3.27 5.54
N ASN A 62 -7.04 3.52 5.68
CA ASN A 62 -6.54 4.60 6.52
C ASN A 62 -7.05 5.98 6.05
N ARG A 63 -7.08 6.22 4.74
CA ARG A 63 -7.61 7.46 4.16
C ARG A 63 -9.12 7.56 4.30
N SER A 64 -9.85 6.49 4.04
CA SER A 64 -11.31 6.45 4.20
C SER A 64 -11.74 6.77 5.64
N ASN A 65 -11.08 6.18 6.64
CA ASN A 65 -11.36 6.47 8.04
C ASN A 65 -11.07 7.92 8.41
N SER A 66 -9.98 8.49 7.89
CA SER A 66 -9.66 9.90 8.11
C SER A 66 -10.73 10.81 7.50
N ILE A 67 -11.20 10.53 6.28
CA ILE A 67 -12.22 11.32 5.60
C ILE A 67 -13.56 11.23 6.34
N MET A 68 -13.98 10.02 6.73
CA MET A 68 -15.23 9.84 7.49
C MET A 68 -15.21 10.62 8.81
N GLY A 69 -14.09 10.58 9.55
CA GLY A 69 -13.97 11.38 10.78
C GLY A 69 -14.08 12.89 10.55
N TYR A 70 -13.54 13.40 9.43
CA TYR A 70 -13.71 14.81 9.07
C TYR A 70 -15.17 15.14 8.69
N LEU A 71 -15.85 14.24 7.96
CA LEU A 71 -17.25 14.43 7.59
C LEU A 71 -18.16 14.46 8.82
N ASP A 72 -17.96 13.55 9.78
CA ASP A 72 -18.71 13.53 11.03
C ASP A 72 -18.56 14.82 11.82
N TRP A 73 -17.34 15.38 11.84
CA TRP A 73 -17.07 16.67 12.48
C TRP A 73 -17.82 17.83 11.79
N ILE A 74 -17.78 17.89 10.46
CA ILE A 74 -18.49 18.92 9.68
C ILE A 74 -20.00 18.84 9.93
N ILE A 75 -20.57 17.64 9.89
CA ILE A 75 -22.00 17.42 10.13
C ILE A 75 -22.37 17.87 11.55
N SER A 76 -21.58 17.49 12.55
CA SER A 76 -21.81 17.89 13.94
C SER A 76 -21.80 19.42 14.13
N ASP A 77 -20.86 20.13 13.50
CA ASP A 77 -20.80 21.58 13.60
C ASP A 77 -21.93 22.28 12.83
N ALA A 78 -22.33 21.76 11.67
CA ALA A 78 -23.50 22.24 10.95
C ALA A 78 -24.79 22.10 11.78
N GLU A 79 -24.97 20.97 12.48
CA GLU A 79 -26.11 20.77 13.37
C GLU A 79 -26.12 21.74 14.56
N LYS A 80 -24.96 21.99 15.17
CA LYS A 80 -24.84 22.99 16.25
C LYS A 80 -25.18 24.39 15.77
N PHE A 81 -24.68 24.77 14.60
CA PHE A 81 -24.94 26.07 14.00
C PHE A 81 -26.44 26.26 13.69
N TRP A 82 -27.08 25.25 13.08
CA TRP A 82 -28.52 25.27 12.83
C TRP A 82 -29.34 25.45 14.11
N LYS A 83 -28.98 24.76 15.20
CA LYS A 83 -29.63 24.91 16.51
C LYS A 83 -29.47 26.31 17.11
N VAL A 84 -28.41 27.05 16.78
CA VAL A 84 -28.25 28.45 17.22
C VAL A 84 -29.17 29.36 16.43
N LEU A 85 -29.23 29.19 15.10
CA LEU A 85 -30.05 30.04 14.22
C LEU A 85 -31.56 29.87 14.41
N THR A 86 -32.00 28.70 14.88
CA THR A 86 -33.42 28.34 15.05
C THR A 86 -33.93 28.50 16.48
N LYS A 87 -33.11 29.04 17.40
CA LYS A 87 -33.61 29.45 18.72
C LYS A 87 -34.47 30.73 18.56
N PRO A 88 -35.68 30.76 19.13
CA PRO A 88 -36.56 31.92 19.09
C PRO A 88 -36.00 33.12 19.84
#